data_AF-A0A1M5SPP6-F1
#
_entry.id   AF-A0A1M5SPP6-F1
#
_cell.length_a   1.000
_cell.length_b   1.000
_cell.length_c   1.000
_cell.angle_alpha   90.00
_cell.angle_beta   90.00
_cell.angle_gamma   90.00
#
_symmetry.space_group_name_H-M   'P 1'
#
loop_
_entity.id
_entity.type
_entity.pdbx_description
1 polymer ?
#
loop_
_entity_poly.entity_id
_entity_poly.type
_entity_poly.pdbx_seq_one_letter_code
_entity_poly.pdbx_strand_id
1 'polypeptide(L)'
;MNKKNIILNIILIVLVALTIIQSSFLWIDLPKRETSNQATESYNPEELFIEILKPQKLIVNFGEQRHTILNKFDDTYKEYLDTIFTIFNETEEDSLVPITVEEYLDFQQKRSIVFEFNRVITGNIFRNLLGFSNKSNKKNDNIPISNIYISDSDVIIGNANGYFKSNISINKSIATTLSTIENQGYENYNNFFELYGIKKNLLFPQKTSISVRDVYYSSDLLQVEQQTKNNLAEKLLSQSIDYIQEITQDNGTTFVYEDKFLTLNNNGAIYYEDSSNIESKDRNLYTSLNSSINFIANKVGTVESLSLSKIEPIELGKNLGYKFSFNISEDSVPVVINGEKYKNYIELQVFSDHIRSYQQAYRQIENDPEIKYTNTRVLPLESIVDKNRILFVDELSELTVQDILAKIQDIDLVYLYDFPKEEFQKLSIAVKINYDNRELFFSTESGKFIMER
;
A
#
# COMPACT_ATOMS: atom_id res chain seq x y z
N MET A 1 -63.44 50.93 -8.48
CA MET A 1 -62.46 49.98 -7.90
C MET A 1 -61.34 50.79 -7.26
N ASN A 2 -61.14 50.66 -5.94
CA ASN A 2 -60.27 51.56 -5.18
C ASN A 2 -58.81 51.44 -5.67
N LYS A 3 -58.15 52.54 -6.06
CA LYS A 3 -56.74 52.52 -6.52
C LYS A 3 -55.83 51.80 -5.54
N LYS A 4 -56.13 51.92 -4.24
CA LYS A 4 -55.47 51.20 -3.14
C LYS A 4 -55.57 49.67 -3.25
N ASN A 5 -56.73 49.14 -3.67
CA ASN A 5 -56.94 47.70 -3.82
C ASN A 5 -56.22 47.14 -5.05
N ILE A 6 -56.11 47.93 -6.13
CA ILE A 6 -55.35 47.55 -7.32
C ILE A 6 -53.86 47.49 -6.97
N ILE A 7 -53.35 48.49 -6.25
CA ILE A 7 -51.96 48.53 -5.78
C ILE A 7 -51.67 47.36 -4.84
N LEU A 8 -52.57 47.06 -3.88
CA LEU A 8 -52.41 45.92 -2.98
C LEU A 8 -52.36 44.59 -3.74
N ASN A 9 -53.22 44.40 -4.75
CA ASN A 9 -53.22 43.19 -5.55
C ASN A 9 -51.96 43.05 -6.41
N ILE A 10 -51.43 44.15 -6.96
CA ILE A 10 -50.16 44.14 -7.70
C ILE A 10 -49.01 43.78 -6.77
N ILE A 11 -48.97 44.36 -5.56
CA ILE A 11 -47.95 44.04 -4.54
C ILE A 11 -48.05 42.57 -4.14
N LEU A 12 -49.26 42.04 -3.97
CA LEU A 12 -49.47 40.63 -3.64
C LEU A 12 -48.97 39.71 -4.77
N ILE A 13 -49.26 40.03 -6.02
CA ILE A 13 -48.79 39.26 -7.18
C ILE A 13 -47.26 39.30 -7.27
N VAL A 14 -46.64 40.47 -7.02
CA VAL A 14 -45.18 40.60 -7.00
C VAL A 14 -44.57 39.82 -5.84
N LEU A 15 -45.18 39.82 -4.65
CA LEU A 15 -44.74 39.01 -3.51
C LEU A 15 -44.86 37.50 -3.79
N VAL A 16 -45.94 37.07 -4.44
CA VAL A 16 -46.11 35.68 -4.87
C VAL A 16 -45.07 35.30 -5.94
N ALA A 17 -44.80 36.18 -6.91
CA ALA A 17 -43.76 35.95 -7.90
C ALA A 17 -42.36 35.90 -7.27
N LEU A 18 -42.05 36.79 -6.32
CA LEU A 18 -40.79 36.81 -5.60
C LEU A 18 -40.61 35.57 -4.71
N THR A 19 -41.67 35.08 -4.08
CA THR A 19 -41.62 33.83 -3.29
C THR A 19 -41.45 32.59 -4.17
N ILE A 20 -42.05 32.57 -5.37
CA ILE A 20 -41.80 31.52 -6.37
C ILE A 20 -40.34 31.58 -6.86
N ILE A 21 -39.81 32.78 -7.12
CA ILE A 21 -38.41 32.97 -7.53
C ILE A 21 -37.45 32.59 -6.40
N GLN A 22 -37.70 33.00 -5.16
CA GLN A 22 -36.90 32.58 -3.99
C GLN A 22 -36.97 31.07 -3.76
N SER A 23 -38.15 30.45 -3.94
CA SER A 23 -38.31 29.00 -3.92
C SER A 23 -37.50 28.34 -5.03
N SER A 24 -37.41 28.95 -6.22
CA SER A 24 -36.57 28.44 -7.32
C SER A 24 -35.08 28.54 -7.02
N PHE A 25 -34.61 29.59 -6.32
CA PHE A 25 -33.22 29.68 -5.85
C PHE A 25 -32.91 28.63 -4.78
N LEU A 26 -33.87 28.27 -3.91
CA LEU A 26 -33.71 27.16 -2.97
C LEU A 26 -33.58 25.78 -3.64
N TRP A 27 -34.08 25.62 -4.87
CA TRP A 27 -33.92 24.39 -5.67
C TRP A 27 -32.67 24.41 -6.57
N ILE A 28 -32.18 25.59 -6.94
CA ILE A 28 -31.03 25.77 -7.85
C ILE A 28 -29.70 25.88 -7.10
N ASP A 29 -29.72 26.33 -5.84
CA ASP A 29 -28.56 26.39 -4.92
C ASP A 29 -28.69 25.43 -3.74
N LEU A 30 -29.27 24.25 -3.95
CA LEU A 30 -28.74 23.11 -3.24
C LEU A 30 -27.36 22.86 -3.88
N PRO A 31 -26.21 23.15 -3.22
CA PRO A 31 -25.05 22.31 -3.48
C PRO A 31 -25.61 20.91 -3.41
N LYS A 32 -25.30 20.05 -4.40
CA LYS A 32 -25.61 18.63 -4.29
C LYS A 32 -25.32 18.31 -2.84
N ARG A 33 -26.39 18.09 -2.07
CA ARG A 33 -26.26 17.59 -0.72
C ARG A 33 -25.72 16.24 -1.08
N GLU A 34 -24.39 16.15 -1.11
CA GLU A 34 -23.70 14.88 -1.09
C GLU A 34 -24.39 14.25 0.07
N THR A 35 -25.29 13.35 -0.30
CA THR A 35 -25.95 12.50 0.61
C THR A 35 -24.77 11.63 0.98
N SER A 36 -23.98 12.10 1.94
CA SER A 36 -23.14 11.29 2.78
C SER A 36 -24.05 10.45 3.70
N ASN A 37 -25.15 9.94 3.16
CA ASN A 37 -25.28 8.50 3.11
C ASN A 37 -24.03 7.96 2.39
N GLN A 38 -22.88 7.96 3.09
CA GLN A 38 -21.92 6.90 2.93
C GLN A 38 -22.68 5.63 3.37
N ALA A 39 -23.57 5.15 2.51
CA ALA A 39 -23.58 3.74 2.21
C ALA A 39 -22.12 3.48 1.89
N THR A 40 -21.39 3.01 2.90
CA THR A 40 -20.07 2.44 2.71
C THR A 40 -20.35 1.31 1.75
N GLU A 41 -20.17 1.56 0.46
CA GLU A 41 -20.32 0.56 -0.57
C GLU A 41 -19.50 -0.63 -0.08
N SER A 42 -20.15 -1.77 0.08
CA SER A 42 -19.47 -3.02 0.39
C SER A 42 -18.42 -3.20 -0.71
N TYR A 43 -17.16 -2.91 -0.39
CA TYR A 43 -16.11 -2.92 -1.39
C TYR A 43 -15.93 -4.34 -1.90
N ASN A 44 -15.74 -4.49 -3.21
CA ASN A 44 -15.62 -5.79 -3.84
C ASN A 44 -14.31 -6.46 -3.35
N PRO A 45 -14.37 -7.60 -2.65
CA PRO A 45 -13.16 -8.30 -2.23
C PRO A 45 -12.21 -8.61 -3.38
N GLU A 46 -12.72 -8.84 -4.60
CA GLU A 46 -11.94 -9.04 -5.81
C GLU A 46 -11.04 -7.85 -6.15
N GLU A 47 -11.53 -6.63 -5.98
CA GLU A 47 -10.73 -5.42 -6.21
C GLU A 47 -9.62 -5.29 -5.15
N LEU A 48 -9.94 -5.61 -3.88
CA LEU A 48 -8.94 -5.59 -2.81
C LEU A 48 -7.85 -6.65 -3.03
N PHE A 49 -8.20 -7.81 -3.57
CA PHE A 49 -7.21 -8.85 -3.93
C PHE A 49 -6.25 -8.33 -5.00
N ILE A 50 -6.76 -7.66 -6.04
CA ILE A 50 -5.92 -7.09 -7.10
C ILE A 50 -4.98 -6.02 -6.53
N GLU A 51 -5.47 -5.15 -5.65
CA GLU A 51 -4.66 -4.13 -4.99
C GLU A 51 -3.58 -4.73 -4.09
N ILE A 52 -3.91 -5.73 -3.27
CA ILE A 52 -2.96 -6.35 -2.33
C ILE A 52 -1.87 -7.15 -3.05
N LEU A 53 -2.20 -7.78 -4.18
CA LEU A 53 -1.26 -8.54 -5.01
C LEU A 53 -0.51 -7.66 -6.01
N LYS A 54 -0.81 -6.36 -6.06
CA LYS A 54 -0.15 -5.42 -6.95
C LYS A 54 1.36 -5.38 -6.64
N PRO A 55 2.21 -5.33 -7.68
CA PRO A 55 3.63 -5.02 -7.51
C PRO A 55 3.81 -3.70 -6.74
N GLN A 56 4.93 -3.56 -6.04
CA GLN A 56 5.26 -2.33 -5.32
C GLN A 56 5.59 -1.19 -6.29
N LYS A 57 6.34 -1.51 -7.35
CA LYS A 57 6.78 -0.55 -8.35
C LYS A 57 6.88 -1.21 -9.72
N LEU A 58 6.72 -0.38 -10.75
CA LEU A 58 6.95 -0.73 -12.15
C LEU A 58 8.22 -0.02 -12.61
N ILE A 59 9.25 -0.80 -12.94
CA ILE A 59 10.47 -0.26 -13.56
C ILE A 59 10.27 -0.31 -15.06
N VAL A 60 10.57 0.78 -15.73
CA VAL A 60 10.44 0.91 -17.18
C VAL A 60 11.80 1.25 -17.74
N ASN A 61 12.31 0.36 -18.58
CA ASN A 61 13.60 0.50 -19.23
C ASN A 61 13.36 0.93 -20.67
N PHE A 62 13.85 2.11 -21.05
CA PHE A 62 13.81 2.60 -22.43
C PHE A 62 15.07 2.21 -23.22
N GLY A 63 16.03 1.59 -22.54
CA GLY A 63 17.36 1.23 -23.05
C GLY A 63 18.37 2.37 -22.92
N GLU A 64 19.66 2.01 -23.01
CA GLU A 64 20.79 2.94 -22.95
C GLU A 64 20.83 3.78 -21.65
N GLN A 65 20.81 3.13 -20.48
CA GLN A 65 20.83 3.78 -19.15
C GLN A 65 19.63 4.70 -18.86
N ARG A 66 18.53 4.53 -19.61
CA ARG A 66 17.29 5.29 -19.39
C ARG A 66 16.27 4.40 -18.71
N HIS A 67 16.08 4.66 -17.41
CA HIS A 67 15.19 3.90 -16.55
C HIS A 67 14.28 4.87 -15.80
N THR A 68 13.03 4.48 -15.60
CA THR A 68 12.15 5.17 -14.65
C THR A 68 11.48 4.18 -13.72
N ILE A 69 11.16 4.64 -12.53
CA ILE A 69 10.33 3.91 -11.57
C ILE A 69 8.98 4.61 -11.51
N LEU A 70 7.93 3.86 -11.81
CA LEU A 70 6.56 4.30 -11.64
C LEU A 70 5.98 3.62 -10.40
N ASN A 71 5.49 4.44 -9.48
CA ASN A 71 4.79 3.95 -8.31
C ASN A 71 3.26 3.93 -8.57
N LYS A 72 2.74 4.87 -9.38
CA LYS A 72 1.36 4.88 -9.87
C LYS A 72 1.25 4.24 -11.27
N PHE A 73 0.75 3.01 -11.33
CA PHE A 73 0.67 2.23 -12.57
C PHE A 73 -0.52 1.26 -12.60
N ASP A 74 -1.64 1.58 -11.93
CA ASP A 74 -2.80 0.68 -11.81
C ASP A 74 -3.37 0.24 -13.17
N ASP A 75 -3.50 1.18 -14.11
CA ASP A 75 -4.00 0.89 -15.45
C ASP A 75 -3.06 -0.07 -16.20
N THR A 76 -1.74 0.17 -16.10
CA THR A 76 -0.73 -0.71 -16.69
C THR A 76 -0.73 -2.08 -16.01
N TYR A 77 -0.84 -2.14 -14.68
CA TYR A 77 -0.92 -3.43 -13.99
C TYR A 77 -2.14 -4.22 -14.45
N LYS A 78 -3.32 -3.60 -14.49
CA LYS A 78 -4.57 -4.21 -14.99
C LYS A 78 -4.42 -4.70 -16.44
N GLU A 79 -3.76 -3.92 -17.29
CA GLU A 79 -3.49 -4.30 -18.69
C GLU A 79 -2.60 -5.55 -18.82
N TYR A 80 -1.70 -5.78 -17.86
CA TYR A 80 -0.75 -6.89 -17.87
C TYR A 80 -1.15 -8.04 -16.93
N LEU A 81 -2.29 -7.97 -16.22
CA LEU A 81 -2.74 -9.01 -15.28
C LEU A 81 -2.78 -10.40 -15.92
N ASP A 82 -3.36 -10.55 -17.11
CA ASP A 82 -3.43 -11.84 -17.82
C ASP A 82 -2.03 -12.36 -18.21
N THR A 83 -1.12 -11.44 -18.56
CA THR A 83 0.26 -11.79 -18.90
C THR A 83 1.01 -12.27 -17.66
N ILE A 84 0.90 -11.54 -16.55
CA ILE A 84 1.49 -11.91 -15.26
C ILE A 84 0.93 -13.26 -14.80
N PHE A 85 -0.39 -13.46 -14.89
CA PHE A 85 -1.04 -14.72 -14.59
C PHE A 85 -0.50 -15.88 -15.44
N THR A 86 -0.34 -15.67 -16.74
CA THR A 86 0.24 -16.65 -17.66
C THR A 86 1.65 -17.04 -17.21
N ILE A 87 2.49 -16.07 -16.87
CA ILE A 87 3.85 -16.32 -16.36
C ILE A 87 3.81 -17.16 -15.09
N PHE A 88 2.97 -16.80 -14.11
CA PHE A 88 2.81 -17.57 -12.87
C PHE A 88 2.28 -18.99 -13.07
N ASN A 89 1.57 -19.25 -14.17
CA ASN A 89 0.93 -20.53 -14.42
C ASN A 89 1.74 -21.47 -15.32
N GLU A 90 2.42 -20.92 -16.31
CA GLU A 90 3.18 -21.68 -17.31
C GLU A 90 4.66 -21.84 -16.94
N THR A 91 5.15 -21.11 -15.94
CA THR A 91 6.54 -21.27 -15.48
C THR A 91 6.67 -22.58 -14.71
N GLU A 92 7.51 -23.48 -15.23
CA GLU A 92 7.93 -24.72 -14.54
C GLU A 92 9.39 -24.58 -14.10
N GLU A 93 9.73 -25.08 -12.91
CA GLU A 93 11.07 -24.88 -12.32
C GLU A 93 12.16 -25.50 -13.21
N ASP A 94 11.89 -26.70 -13.75
CA ASP A 94 12.78 -27.40 -14.70
C ASP A 94 13.00 -26.64 -16.02
N SER A 95 12.14 -25.67 -16.35
CA SER A 95 12.24 -24.86 -17.57
C SER A 95 13.03 -23.57 -17.40
N LEU A 96 13.41 -23.23 -16.16
CA LEU A 96 14.12 -22.00 -15.83
C LEU A 96 15.63 -22.14 -16.06
N VAL A 97 16.19 -21.19 -16.81
CA VAL A 97 17.63 -21.11 -17.04
C VAL A 97 18.22 -20.02 -16.13
N PRO A 98 19.07 -20.35 -15.14
CA PRO A 98 19.66 -19.35 -14.27
C PRO A 98 20.54 -18.39 -15.06
N ILE A 99 20.46 -17.11 -14.73
CA ILE A 99 21.32 -16.05 -15.27
C ILE A 99 22.01 -15.30 -14.12
N THR A 100 23.18 -14.75 -14.41
CA THR A 100 23.94 -13.93 -13.48
C THR A 100 23.30 -12.55 -13.30
N VAL A 101 23.70 -11.83 -12.24
CA VAL A 101 23.24 -10.45 -11.99
C VAL A 101 23.72 -9.54 -13.11
N GLU A 102 24.92 -9.78 -13.64
CA GLU A 102 25.50 -9.03 -14.76
C GLU A 102 24.68 -9.22 -16.03
N GLU A 103 24.34 -10.46 -16.38
CA GLU A 103 23.46 -10.73 -17.53
C GLU A 103 22.10 -10.05 -17.35
N TYR A 104 21.54 -10.08 -16.12
CA TYR A 104 20.29 -9.38 -15.82
C TYR A 104 20.38 -7.86 -15.99
N LEU A 105 21.48 -7.25 -15.53
CA LEU A 105 21.74 -5.81 -15.73
C LEU A 105 21.87 -5.46 -17.21
N ASP A 106 22.48 -6.33 -18.03
CA ASP A 106 22.54 -6.16 -19.49
C ASP A 106 21.15 -6.22 -20.14
N PHE A 107 20.22 -7.03 -19.62
CA PHE A 107 18.82 -7.03 -20.06
C PHE A 107 18.10 -5.72 -19.74
N GLN A 108 18.44 -5.05 -18.64
CA GLN A 108 17.87 -3.74 -18.33
C GLN A 108 18.32 -2.64 -19.29
N GLN A 109 19.46 -2.81 -19.98
CA GLN A 109 19.88 -1.90 -21.05
C GLN A 109 19.02 -2.01 -22.32
N LYS A 110 18.05 -2.91 -22.35
CA LYS A 110 17.08 -3.10 -23.43
C LYS A 110 15.69 -2.62 -23.02
N ARG A 111 14.88 -2.27 -24.03
CA ARG A 111 13.48 -1.90 -23.86
C ARG A 111 12.71 -3.01 -23.14
N SER A 112 12.17 -2.71 -21.96
CA SER A 112 11.50 -3.68 -21.10
C SER A 112 10.68 -3.01 -20.02
N ILE A 113 9.78 -3.79 -19.41
CA ILE A 113 9.09 -3.43 -18.18
C ILE A 113 9.39 -4.48 -17.11
N VAL A 114 9.46 -4.07 -15.85
CA VAL A 114 9.70 -4.97 -14.72
C VAL A 114 8.70 -4.68 -13.63
N PHE A 115 7.89 -5.68 -13.29
CA PHE A 115 7.02 -5.64 -12.13
C PHE A 115 7.81 -6.16 -10.92
N GLU A 116 8.03 -5.32 -9.91
CA GLU A 116 8.74 -5.71 -8.69
C GLU A 116 7.74 -5.79 -7.53
N PHE A 117 7.60 -6.99 -6.95
CA PHE A 117 6.67 -7.27 -5.88
C PHE A 117 7.32 -6.98 -4.52
N ASN A 118 6.54 -6.43 -3.59
CA ASN A 118 6.99 -6.19 -2.21
C ASN A 118 7.37 -7.48 -1.45
N ARG A 119 6.87 -8.62 -1.93
CA ARG A 119 7.04 -9.94 -1.34
C ARG A 119 7.09 -11.01 -2.42
N VAL A 120 7.71 -12.11 -2.02
CA VAL A 120 7.66 -13.36 -2.76
C VAL A 120 6.22 -13.88 -2.73
N ILE A 121 5.57 -13.86 -3.89
CA ILE A 121 4.26 -14.47 -4.07
C ILE A 121 4.46 -15.78 -4.82
N THR A 122 3.87 -16.86 -4.32
CA THR A 122 3.85 -18.14 -5.03
C THR A 122 2.68 -18.13 -6.01
N GLY A 123 2.90 -18.71 -7.21
CA GLY A 123 1.88 -18.72 -8.26
C GLY A 123 0.54 -19.30 -7.80
N ASN A 124 0.54 -20.33 -6.95
CA ASN A 124 -0.71 -20.91 -6.43
C ASN A 124 -1.57 -19.91 -5.62
N ILE A 125 -0.97 -19.06 -4.80
CA ILE A 125 -1.68 -18.03 -4.01
C ILE A 125 -2.24 -16.98 -4.95
N PHE A 126 -1.42 -16.50 -5.89
CA PHE A 126 -1.82 -15.51 -6.88
C PHE A 126 -3.02 -15.99 -7.70
N ARG A 127 -2.95 -17.22 -8.25
CA ARG A 127 -4.04 -17.83 -9.04
C ARG A 127 -5.33 -17.97 -8.25
N ASN A 128 -5.25 -18.51 -7.03
CA ASN A 128 -6.44 -18.81 -6.23
C ASN A 128 -7.13 -17.54 -5.71
N LEU A 129 -6.39 -16.48 -5.42
CA LEU A 129 -6.97 -15.21 -4.93
C LEU A 129 -7.63 -14.39 -6.03
N LEU A 130 -7.15 -14.50 -7.28
CA LEU A 130 -7.74 -13.80 -8.42
C LEU A 130 -8.89 -14.57 -9.10
N GLY A 131 -9.42 -15.62 -8.46
CA GLY A 131 -10.57 -16.37 -8.96
C GLY A 131 -10.28 -17.24 -10.20
N PHE A 132 -9.01 -17.40 -10.59
CA PHE A 132 -8.63 -18.26 -11.70
C PHE A 132 -8.68 -19.75 -11.28
N SER A 133 -9.88 -20.33 -11.26
CA SER A 133 -10.06 -21.75 -10.97
C SER A 133 -9.63 -22.60 -12.17
N ASN A 134 -8.79 -23.62 -11.98
CA ASN A 134 -8.67 -24.71 -12.94
C ASN A 134 -8.54 -26.08 -12.27
N LYS A 135 -9.23 -27.07 -12.86
CA LYS A 135 -9.46 -28.45 -12.40
C LYS A 135 -8.22 -29.36 -12.43
N SER A 136 -7.03 -28.84 -12.74
CA SER A 136 -5.79 -29.60 -12.70
C SER A 136 -4.82 -28.95 -11.73
N ASN A 137 -4.94 -29.31 -10.45
CA ASN A 137 -3.85 -29.18 -9.49
C ASN A 137 -2.73 -30.13 -9.91
N LYS A 138 -2.00 -29.82 -10.99
CA LYS A 138 -0.66 -30.34 -11.11
C LYS A 138 0.10 -29.77 -9.92
N LYS A 139 0.73 -30.63 -9.14
CA LYS A 139 1.67 -30.30 -8.07
C LYS A 139 2.90 -29.60 -8.65
N ASN A 140 2.74 -28.57 -9.49
CA ASN A 140 3.88 -27.82 -9.98
C ASN A 140 4.40 -27.01 -8.80
N ASP A 141 5.70 -27.13 -8.57
CA ASP A 141 6.42 -26.52 -7.49
C ASP A 141 6.15 -25.01 -7.45
N ASN A 142 5.92 -24.53 -6.24
CA ASN A 142 5.53 -23.16 -5.94
C ASN A 142 6.73 -22.24 -6.17
N ILE A 143 7.01 -21.86 -7.42
CA ILE A 143 8.12 -20.98 -7.71
C ILE A 143 7.83 -19.63 -7.04
N PRO A 144 8.65 -19.22 -6.07
CA PRO A 144 8.55 -17.89 -5.48
C PRO A 144 8.93 -16.87 -6.55
N ILE A 145 8.11 -15.83 -6.77
CA ILE A 145 8.45 -14.73 -7.70
C ILE A 145 8.50 -13.42 -6.92
N SER A 146 9.61 -12.70 -7.05
CA SER A 146 9.80 -11.34 -6.50
C SER A 146 9.82 -10.27 -7.59
N ASN A 147 10.22 -10.60 -8.82
CA ASN A 147 10.09 -9.69 -9.95
C ASN A 147 9.85 -10.43 -11.27
N ILE A 148 9.17 -9.74 -12.18
CA ILE A 148 8.86 -10.21 -13.53
C ILE A 148 9.32 -9.15 -14.52
N TYR A 149 10.37 -9.46 -15.27
CA TYR A 149 10.85 -8.68 -16.41
C TYR A 149 10.17 -9.19 -17.69
N ILE A 150 9.69 -8.27 -18.51
CA ILE A 150 9.05 -8.54 -19.80
C ILE A 150 9.68 -7.61 -20.85
N SER A 151 10.25 -8.21 -21.90
CA SER A 151 10.56 -7.52 -23.15
C SER A 151 9.74 -8.14 -24.29
N ASP A 152 9.87 -7.61 -25.51
CA ASP A 152 9.22 -8.21 -26.69
C ASP A 152 9.76 -9.63 -27.00
N SER A 153 10.91 -10.03 -26.43
CA SER A 153 11.58 -11.31 -26.73
C SER A 153 11.86 -12.21 -25.52
N ASP A 154 11.92 -11.65 -24.33
CA ASP A 154 12.45 -12.34 -23.15
C ASP A 154 11.55 -12.12 -21.94
N VAL A 155 11.42 -13.18 -21.15
CA VAL A 155 10.81 -13.17 -19.82
C VAL A 155 11.87 -13.59 -18.82
N ILE A 156 12.07 -12.76 -17.79
CA ILE A 156 13.00 -13.09 -16.70
C ILE A 156 12.25 -13.00 -15.39
N ILE A 157 12.43 -14.02 -14.56
CA ILE A 157 11.82 -14.16 -13.25
C ILE A 157 12.93 -14.01 -12.22
N GLY A 158 12.75 -13.07 -11.30
CA GLY A 158 13.61 -12.95 -10.13
C GLY A 158 12.95 -13.59 -8.91
N ASN A 159 13.77 -14.16 -8.04
CA ASN A 159 13.38 -14.66 -6.72
C ASN A 159 14.54 -14.55 -5.71
N ALA A 160 14.38 -15.12 -4.52
CA ALA A 160 15.40 -15.08 -3.46
C ALA A 160 16.72 -15.76 -3.85
N ASN A 161 16.71 -16.68 -4.82
CA ASN A 161 17.88 -17.44 -5.28
C ASN A 161 18.59 -16.77 -6.47
N GLY A 162 18.02 -15.71 -7.06
CA GLY A 162 18.61 -14.99 -8.19
C GLY A 162 17.62 -14.75 -9.33
N TYR A 163 18.16 -14.67 -10.55
CA TYR A 163 17.41 -14.37 -11.77
C TYR A 163 17.41 -15.58 -12.70
N PHE A 164 16.28 -15.79 -13.37
CA PHE A 164 16.06 -16.95 -14.22
C PHE A 164 15.36 -16.53 -15.51
N LYS A 165 15.94 -16.87 -16.65
CA LYS A 165 15.29 -16.72 -17.94
C LYS A 165 14.26 -17.83 -18.14
N SER A 166 13.04 -17.43 -18.49
CA SER A 166 11.95 -18.35 -18.81
C SER A 166 11.83 -18.55 -20.33
N ASN A 167 11.37 -19.73 -20.73
CA ASN A 167 11.09 -20.08 -22.13
C ASN A 167 9.64 -19.74 -22.55
N ILE A 168 8.88 -19.09 -21.67
CA ILE A 168 7.49 -18.68 -21.96
C ILE A 168 7.48 -17.64 -23.08
N SER A 169 6.62 -17.88 -24.08
CA SER A 169 6.38 -16.95 -25.16
C SER A 169 5.19 -16.05 -24.82
N ILE A 170 5.45 -14.77 -24.58
CA ILE A 170 4.40 -13.77 -24.33
C ILE A 170 4.06 -13.05 -25.63
N ASN A 171 2.80 -13.15 -26.07
CA ASN A 171 2.30 -12.38 -27.21
C ASN A 171 1.71 -11.03 -26.77
N LYS A 172 2.52 -10.22 -26.10
CA LYS A 172 2.18 -8.88 -25.63
C LYS A 172 3.35 -7.97 -25.97
N SER A 173 3.14 -7.04 -26.91
CA SER A 173 4.16 -6.04 -27.18
C SER A 173 4.11 -4.94 -26.12
N ILE A 174 5.29 -4.51 -25.67
CA ILE A 174 5.44 -3.43 -24.69
C ILE A 174 5.59 -2.06 -25.35
N ALA A 175 5.69 -1.99 -26.68
CA ALA A 175 6.03 -0.77 -27.42
C ALA A 175 5.09 0.40 -27.11
N THR A 176 3.77 0.15 -27.10
CA THR A 176 2.75 1.17 -26.80
C THR A 176 2.82 1.66 -25.36
N THR A 177 3.04 0.75 -24.40
CA THR A 177 3.21 1.09 -22.98
C THR A 177 4.43 2.00 -22.80
N LEU A 178 5.57 1.62 -23.37
CA LEU A 178 6.80 2.42 -23.32
C LEU A 178 6.62 3.80 -23.93
N SER A 179 6.04 3.88 -25.14
CA SER A 179 5.84 5.16 -25.82
C SER A 179 4.88 6.09 -25.07
N THR A 180 3.83 5.55 -24.43
CA THR A 180 2.92 6.35 -23.61
C THR A 180 3.65 7.01 -22.45
N ILE A 181 4.46 6.25 -21.72
CA ILE A 181 5.20 6.73 -20.55
C ILE A 181 6.31 7.71 -20.98
N GLU A 182 7.02 7.42 -22.07
CA GLU A 182 8.05 8.31 -22.61
C GLU A 182 7.45 9.67 -23.03
N ASN A 183 6.28 9.67 -23.67
CA ASN A 183 5.58 10.88 -24.13
C ASN A 183 5.03 11.74 -22.98
N GLN A 184 4.70 11.13 -21.83
CA GLN A 184 4.27 11.86 -20.63
C GLN A 184 5.43 12.55 -19.91
N GLY A 185 6.67 12.18 -20.24
CA GLY A 185 7.86 12.58 -19.50
C GLY A 185 8.05 11.75 -18.24
N TYR A 186 9.31 11.50 -17.87
CA TYR A 186 9.65 10.68 -16.72
C TYR A 186 10.88 11.21 -15.98
N GLU A 187 11.04 10.76 -14.74
CA GLU A 187 12.26 10.97 -13.96
C GLU A 187 13.24 9.84 -14.22
N ASN A 188 14.47 10.17 -14.59
CA ASN A 188 15.48 9.15 -14.85
C ASN A 188 16.10 8.63 -13.55
N TYR A 189 16.25 7.31 -13.49
CA TYR A 189 16.93 6.56 -12.43
C TYR A 189 18.14 5.87 -13.03
N ASN A 190 19.20 5.77 -12.24
CA ASN A 190 20.37 4.99 -12.60
C ASN A 190 20.46 3.78 -11.67
N ASN A 191 20.89 2.63 -12.18
CA ASN A 191 21.21 1.50 -11.33
C ASN A 191 22.58 1.66 -10.66
N PHE A 192 22.85 0.87 -9.62
CA PHE A 192 24.10 0.90 -8.87
C PHE A 192 25.34 0.59 -9.70
N PHE A 193 25.18 -0.18 -10.77
CA PHE A 193 26.28 -0.48 -11.68
C PHE A 193 26.68 0.77 -12.47
N GLU A 194 25.70 1.52 -12.97
CA GLU A 194 25.92 2.80 -13.66
C GLU A 194 26.50 3.89 -12.75
N LEU A 195 26.05 3.97 -11.49
CA LEU A 195 26.50 4.99 -10.55
C LEU A 195 27.87 4.69 -9.93
N TYR A 196 28.11 3.43 -9.55
CA TYR A 196 29.22 3.07 -8.67
C TYR A 196 30.05 1.88 -9.17
N GLY A 197 29.71 1.28 -10.32
CA GLY A 197 30.30 0.03 -10.79
C GLY A 197 29.95 -1.18 -9.91
N ILE A 198 28.96 -1.05 -9.03
CA ILE A 198 28.53 -2.10 -8.10
C ILE A 198 27.45 -2.94 -8.78
N LYS A 199 27.70 -4.25 -8.92
CA LYS A 199 26.80 -5.21 -9.59
C LYS A 199 25.57 -5.51 -8.75
N LYS A 200 24.65 -4.54 -8.68
CA LYS A 200 23.38 -4.64 -7.97
C LYS A 200 22.26 -4.02 -8.80
N ASN A 201 21.14 -4.72 -8.83
CA ASN A 201 19.90 -4.17 -9.34
C ASN A 201 19.20 -3.32 -8.27
N LEU A 202 19.81 -2.19 -7.95
CA LEU A 202 19.21 -1.16 -7.12
C LEU A 202 19.20 0.12 -7.93
N LEU A 203 18.04 0.77 -8.02
CA LEU A 203 17.88 2.03 -8.75
C LEU A 203 17.83 3.20 -7.78
N PHE A 204 18.46 4.31 -8.17
CA PHE A 204 18.44 5.54 -7.41
C PHE A 204 18.16 6.73 -8.35
N PRO A 205 17.37 7.74 -7.92
CA PRO A 205 17.07 8.89 -8.76
C PRO A 205 18.36 9.60 -9.21
N GLN A 206 18.45 9.92 -10.50
CA GLN A 206 19.57 10.71 -11.03
C GLN A 206 19.53 12.15 -10.52
N LYS A 207 18.31 12.68 -10.32
CA LYS A 207 18.10 14.05 -9.82
C LYS A 207 18.22 14.09 -8.30
N THR A 208 18.87 15.14 -7.80
CA THR A 208 18.94 15.43 -6.35
C THR A 208 17.67 16.12 -5.82
N SER A 209 16.56 16.08 -6.56
CA SER A 209 15.29 16.68 -6.16
C SER A 209 14.15 15.87 -6.76
N ILE A 210 13.16 15.59 -5.93
CA ILE A 210 11.93 14.86 -6.30
C ILE A 210 10.71 15.70 -5.91
N SER A 211 9.63 15.58 -6.66
CA SER A 211 8.36 16.23 -6.31
C SER A 211 7.51 15.26 -5.50
N VAL A 212 7.17 15.63 -4.27
CA VAL A 212 6.42 14.76 -3.34
C VAL A 212 5.20 15.51 -2.82
N ARG A 213 4.09 14.80 -2.66
CA ARG A 213 2.84 15.38 -2.14
C ARG A 213 3.00 15.74 -0.67
N ASP A 214 2.41 16.86 -0.28
CA ASP A 214 2.22 17.17 1.13
C ASP A 214 1.02 16.36 1.65
N VAL A 215 1.29 15.45 2.58
CA VAL A 215 0.30 14.56 3.19
C VAL A 215 0.16 14.90 4.67
N TYR A 216 -1.09 15.04 5.14
CA TYR A 216 -1.40 15.33 6.53
C TYR A 216 -2.31 14.26 7.13
N TYR A 217 -1.89 13.68 8.25
CA TYR A 217 -2.66 12.68 9.00
C TYR A 217 -3.01 13.16 10.40
N SER A 218 -4.19 12.80 10.88
CA SER A 218 -4.56 12.83 12.31
C SER A 218 -5.06 11.46 12.74
N SER A 219 -4.94 11.12 14.03
CA SER A 219 -5.40 9.83 14.58
C SER A 219 -6.57 9.96 15.55
N ASP A 220 -7.30 11.07 15.53
CA ASP A 220 -8.30 11.38 16.53
C ASP A 220 -9.60 10.57 16.34
N LEU A 221 -9.69 9.43 17.03
CA LEU A 221 -10.92 8.64 17.15
C LEU A 221 -11.95 9.26 18.12
N LEU A 222 -11.55 10.18 19.00
CA LEU A 222 -12.48 10.86 19.92
C LEU A 222 -13.42 11.78 19.13
N GLN A 223 -12.91 12.48 18.13
CA GLN A 223 -13.68 13.38 17.27
C GLN A 223 -14.60 12.66 16.27
N VAL A 224 -14.45 11.35 16.09
CA VAL A 224 -15.35 10.56 15.25
C VAL A 224 -16.75 10.52 15.86
N GLU A 225 -17.77 10.81 15.05
CA GLU A 225 -19.17 10.78 15.46
C GLU A 225 -19.57 9.41 16.04
N GLN A 226 -20.41 9.41 17.09
CA GLN A 226 -20.84 8.18 17.75
C GLN A 226 -21.52 7.20 16.78
N GLN A 227 -22.28 7.70 15.80
CA GLN A 227 -22.92 6.85 14.80
C GLN A 227 -21.89 6.05 14.00
N THR A 228 -20.75 6.65 13.66
CA THR A 228 -19.65 5.98 12.95
C THR A 228 -18.99 4.92 13.81
N LYS A 229 -18.80 5.20 15.11
CA LYS A 229 -18.29 4.21 16.08
C LYS A 229 -19.25 3.02 16.22
N ASN A 230 -20.54 3.29 16.32
CA ASN A 230 -21.58 2.26 16.39
C ASN A 230 -21.59 1.40 15.13
N ASN A 231 -21.57 2.02 13.94
CA ASN A 231 -21.55 1.30 12.66
C ASN A 231 -20.31 0.38 12.56
N LEU A 232 -19.14 0.85 13.02
CA LEU A 232 -17.92 0.05 13.05
C LEU A 232 -18.06 -1.14 14.02
N ALA A 233 -18.63 -0.91 15.21
CA ALA A 233 -18.91 -1.97 16.18
C ALA A 233 -19.87 -3.02 15.62
N GLU A 234 -20.96 -2.60 14.98
CA GLU A 234 -21.92 -3.53 14.38
C GLU A 234 -21.27 -4.40 13.29
N LYS A 235 -20.42 -3.79 12.45
CA LYS A 235 -19.70 -4.51 11.40
C LYS A 235 -18.72 -5.53 11.97
N LEU A 236 -17.82 -5.10 12.85
CA LEU A 236 -16.74 -5.94 13.39
C LEU A 236 -17.27 -7.03 14.33
N LEU A 237 -18.22 -6.70 15.21
CA LEU A 237 -18.84 -7.67 16.11
C LEU A 237 -19.91 -8.52 15.41
N SER A 238 -20.33 -8.12 14.20
CA SER A 238 -21.36 -8.78 13.39
C SER A 238 -22.71 -8.89 14.11
N GLN A 239 -23.07 -7.84 14.83
CA GLN A 239 -24.25 -7.80 15.69
C GLN A 239 -24.85 -6.40 15.71
N SER A 240 -26.17 -6.27 15.89
CA SER A 240 -26.80 -4.95 16.05
C SER A 240 -26.36 -4.27 17.35
N ILE A 241 -26.22 -2.95 17.29
CA ILE A 241 -25.77 -2.10 18.40
C ILE A 241 -26.61 -2.28 19.67
N ASP A 242 -27.89 -2.63 19.54
CA ASP A 242 -28.80 -2.86 20.67
C ASP A 242 -28.38 -4.04 21.57
N TYR A 243 -27.52 -4.94 21.07
CA TYR A 243 -27.02 -6.10 21.81
C TYR A 243 -25.55 -5.99 22.19
N ILE A 244 -24.91 -4.89 21.82
CA ILE A 244 -23.49 -4.64 22.09
C ILE A 244 -23.39 -3.82 23.36
N GLN A 245 -22.57 -4.27 24.31
CA GLN A 245 -22.28 -3.51 25.53
C GLN A 245 -21.16 -2.50 25.26
N GLU A 246 -21.35 -1.25 25.66
CA GLU A 246 -20.34 -0.20 25.55
C GLU A 246 -19.74 0.11 26.92
N ILE A 247 -18.40 0.09 27.00
CA ILE A 247 -17.62 0.39 28.20
C ILE A 247 -16.64 1.51 27.86
N THR A 248 -16.89 2.71 28.35
CA THR A 248 -16.02 3.88 28.13
C THR A 248 -15.11 4.12 29.34
N GLN A 249 -13.82 4.28 29.08
CA GLN A 249 -12.76 4.57 30.05
C GLN A 249 -11.90 5.74 29.56
N ASP A 250 -11.00 6.23 30.41
CA ASP A 250 -10.15 7.40 30.11
C ASP A 250 -9.26 7.21 28.87
N ASN A 251 -8.96 5.97 28.49
CA ASN A 251 -8.08 5.63 27.37
C ASN A 251 -8.82 5.23 26.08
N GLY A 252 -10.16 5.09 26.11
CA GLY A 252 -10.94 4.66 24.96
C GLY A 252 -12.30 4.05 25.30
N THR A 253 -12.97 3.58 24.25
CA THR A 253 -14.27 2.90 24.35
C THR A 253 -14.13 1.46 23.88
N THR A 254 -14.65 0.52 24.66
CA THR A 254 -14.70 -0.91 24.31
C THR A 254 -16.14 -1.37 24.12
N PHE A 255 -16.41 -1.94 22.96
CA PHE A 255 -17.65 -2.61 22.59
C PHE A 255 -17.50 -4.11 22.81
N VAL A 256 -18.47 -4.75 23.45
CA VAL A 256 -18.42 -6.17 23.84
C VAL A 256 -19.67 -6.90 23.39
N TYR A 257 -19.48 -8.05 22.73
CA TYR A 257 -20.55 -8.99 22.41
C TYR A 257 -20.04 -10.43 22.55
N GLU A 258 -20.59 -11.17 23.51
CA GLU A 258 -20.13 -12.52 23.86
C GLU A 258 -18.61 -12.54 24.13
N ASP A 259 -17.86 -13.36 23.39
CA ASP A 259 -16.40 -13.48 23.49
C ASP A 259 -15.66 -12.48 22.57
N LYS A 260 -16.36 -11.54 21.94
CA LYS A 260 -15.77 -10.56 21.01
C LYS A 260 -15.67 -9.18 21.62
N PHE A 261 -14.52 -8.54 21.40
CA PHE A 261 -14.17 -7.24 21.94
C PHE A 261 -13.69 -6.33 20.82
N LEU A 262 -14.18 -5.09 20.78
CA LEU A 262 -13.67 -4.02 19.92
C LEU A 262 -13.32 -2.82 20.78
N THR A 263 -12.05 -2.46 20.87
CA THR A 263 -11.55 -1.28 21.58
C THR A 263 -11.12 -0.20 20.60
N LEU A 264 -11.70 0.99 20.75
CA LEU A 264 -11.32 2.22 20.07
C LEU A 264 -10.54 3.07 21.07
N ASN A 265 -9.21 3.11 20.94
CA ASN A 265 -8.37 3.90 21.83
C ASN A 265 -8.32 5.37 21.39
N ASN A 266 -8.21 6.27 22.37
CA ASN A 266 -8.13 7.72 22.12
C ASN A 266 -6.89 8.11 21.29
N ASN A 267 -5.85 7.29 21.34
CA ASN A 267 -4.63 7.47 20.57
C ASN A 267 -4.74 7.05 19.09
N GLY A 268 -5.94 6.68 18.62
CA GLY A 268 -6.17 6.26 17.23
C GLY A 268 -5.91 4.78 16.96
N ALA A 269 -5.67 3.96 17.98
CA ALA A 269 -5.55 2.53 17.78
C ALA A 269 -6.90 1.82 17.87
N ILE A 270 -7.25 1.06 16.84
CA ILE A 270 -8.41 0.17 16.82
C ILE A 270 -7.92 -1.25 17.09
N TYR A 271 -8.55 -1.94 18.04
CA TYR A 271 -8.24 -3.33 18.37
C TYR A 271 -9.53 -4.16 18.39
N TYR A 272 -9.52 -5.30 17.72
CA TYR A 272 -10.58 -6.30 17.77
C TYR A 272 -9.98 -7.64 18.18
N GLU A 273 -10.69 -8.37 19.03
CA GLU A 273 -10.34 -9.72 19.46
C GLU A 273 -11.56 -10.62 19.56
N ASP A 274 -11.45 -11.84 19.06
CA ASP A 274 -12.41 -12.92 19.26
C ASP A 274 -11.81 -13.97 20.19
N SER A 275 -12.31 -14.02 21.43
CA SER A 275 -11.83 -14.94 22.46
C SER A 275 -12.40 -16.35 22.37
N SER A 276 -13.29 -16.62 21.41
CA SER A 276 -13.91 -17.93 21.25
C SER A 276 -12.89 -19.03 20.95
N ASN A 277 -13.29 -20.28 21.20
CA ASN A 277 -12.43 -21.43 20.98
C ASN A 277 -12.19 -21.66 19.48
N ILE A 278 -10.91 -21.80 19.12
CA ILE A 278 -10.47 -22.04 17.74
C ILE A 278 -10.12 -23.51 17.55
N GLU A 279 -10.56 -24.09 16.43
CA GLU A 279 -10.09 -25.40 15.96
C GLU A 279 -9.50 -25.27 14.54
N SER A 280 -8.20 -24.96 14.45
CA SER A 280 -7.48 -24.88 13.17
C SER A 280 -6.18 -25.68 13.24
N LYS A 281 -6.25 -26.95 12.83
CA LYS A 281 -5.09 -27.86 12.89
C LYS A 281 -4.17 -27.76 11.67
N ASP A 282 -4.67 -27.24 10.55
CA ASP A 282 -3.92 -27.11 9.31
C ASP A 282 -3.51 -25.66 9.06
N ARG A 283 -2.23 -25.44 8.80
CA ARG A 283 -1.69 -24.12 8.45
C ARG A 283 -1.92 -23.84 6.96
N ASN A 284 -3.11 -23.35 6.59
CA ASN A 284 -3.46 -23.02 5.20
C ASN A 284 -3.32 -21.52 4.90
N LEU A 285 -2.27 -21.16 4.15
CA LEU A 285 -1.98 -19.77 3.81
C LEU A 285 -3.05 -19.12 2.92
N TYR A 286 -3.55 -19.85 1.92
CA TYR A 286 -4.58 -19.33 1.03
C TYR A 286 -5.86 -18.99 1.79
N THR A 287 -6.38 -19.94 2.59
CA THR A 287 -7.59 -19.72 3.39
C THR A 287 -7.40 -18.56 4.35
N SER A 288 -6.27 -18.52 5.07
CA SER A 288 -6.00 -17.47 6.07
C SER A 288 -5.87 -16.09 5.43
N LEU A 289 -5.20 -15.97 4.28
CA LEU A 289 -5.06 -14.71 3.56
C LEU A 289 -6.40 -14.27 2.96
N ASN A 290 -7.14 -15.19 2.35
CA ASN A 290 -8.49 -14.92 1.82
C ASN A 290 -9.43 -14.42 2.92
N SER A 291 -9.43 -15.05 4.10
CA SER A 291 -10.24 -14.60 5.23
C SER A 291 -9.81 -13.23 5.77
N SER A 292 -8.50 -12.96 5.80
CA SER A 292 -7.97 -11.64 6.20
C SER A 292 -8.47 -10.53 5.28
N ILE A 293 -8.37 -10.73 3.98
CA ILE A 293 -8.75 -9.72 2.97
C ILE A 293 -10.26 -9.51 2.97
N ASN A 294 -11.04 -10.59 3.05
CA ASN A 294 -12.49 -10.51 3.20
C ASN A 294 -12.91 -9.79 4.49
N PHE A 295 -12.20 -10.00 5.59
CA PHE A 295 -12.47 -9.29 6.83
C PHE A 295 -12.25 -7.78 6.67
N ILE A 296 -11.12 -7.38 6.08
CA ILE A 296 -10.82 -5.96 5.85
C ILE A 296 -11.87 -5.33 4.93
N ALA A 297 -12.10 -5.92 3.74
CA ALA A 297 -13.05 -5.40 2.74
C ALA A 297 -14.47 -5.24 3.30
N ASN A 298 -14.97 -6.26 4.00
CA ASN A 298 -16.37 -6.31 4.40
C ASN A 298 -16.65 -5.67 5.77
N LYS A 299 -15.67 -5.64 6.69
CA LYS A 299 -15.90 -5.21 8.08
C LYS A 299 -15.33 -3.85 8.42
N VAL A 300 -14.15 -3.54 7.89
CA VAL A 300 -13.45 -2.27 8.20
C VAL A 300 -13.77 -1.22 7.15
N GLY A 301 -13.87 -1.63 5.88
CA GLY A 301 -13.95 -0.74 4.74
C GLY A 301 -12.59 -0.53 4.08
N THR A 302 -12.57 0.22 2.98
CA THR A 302 -11.36 0.40 2.18
C THR A 302 -10.36 1.33 2.82
N VAL A 303 -9.10 0.94 2.67
CA VAL A 303 -7.96 1.83 2.85
C VAL A 303 -7.25 1.81 1.51
N GLU A 304 -7.33 2.94 0.79
CA GLU A 304 -6.66 3.08 -0.50
C GLU A 304 -5.18 2.70 -0.35
N SER A 305 -4.67 1.95 -1.34
CA SER A 305 -3.26 1.55 -1.45
C SER A 305 -2.74 0.62 -0.34
N LEU A 306 -3.61 -0.22 0.22
CA LEU A 306 -3.20 -1.24 1.16
C LEU A 306 -2.33 -2.31 0.47
N SER A 307 -1.20 -2.66 1.08
CA SER A 307 -0.27 -3.66 0.57
C SER A 307 0.12 -4.64 1.67
N LEU A 308 0.26 -5.93 1.32
CA LEU A 308 0.69 -6.95 2.27
C LEU A 308 2.19 -6.81 2.57
N SER A 309 2.52 -6.43 3.79
CA SER A 309 3.89 -6.15 4.21
C SER A 309 4.56 -7.32 4.91
N LYS A 310 3.86 -8.24 5.58
CA LYS A 310 4.49 -9.40 6.24
C LYS A 310 3.52 -10.56 6.40
N ILE A 311 4.06 -11.77 6.35
CA ILE A 311 3.36 -13.01 6.68
C ILE A 311 4.24 -13.78 7.67
N GLU A 312 3.72 -14.06 8.87
CA GLU A 312 4.45 -14.79 9.90
C GLU A 312 3.63 -16.00 10.34
N PRO A 313 4.18 -17.23 10.32
CA PRO A 313 3.49 -18.36 10.92
C PRO A 313 3.36 -18.16 12.43
N ILE A 314 2.17 -18.43 12.97
CA ILE A 314 1.89 -18.35 14.41
C ILE A 314 1.24 -19.64 14.90
N GLU A 315 1.30 -19.85 16.22
CA GLU A 315 0.75 -21.02 16.90
C GLU A 315 0.08 -20.59 18.20
N LEU A 316 -1.14 -21.06 18.43
CA LEU A 316 -1.88 -20.86 19.67
C LEU A 316 -2.32 -22.21 20.22
N GLY A 317 -1.51 -22.76 21.13
CA GLY A 317 -1.69 -24.12 21.64
C GLY A 317 -1.48 -25.16 20.52
N LYS A 318 -2.57 -25.79 20.07
CA LYS A 318 -2.54 -26.73 18.93
C LYS A 318 -3.02 -26.12 17.61
N ASN A 319 -3.43 -24.86 17.64
CA ASN A 319 -3.96 -24.17 16.47
C ASN A 319 -2.81 -23.52 15.69
N LEU A 320 -2.79 -23.76 14.39
CA LEU A 320 -1.80 -23.19 13.48
C LEU A 320 -2.46 -22.10 12.63
N GLY A 321 -1.77 -20.97 12.49
CA GLY A 321 -2.28 -19.81 11.76
C GLY A 321 -1.16 -18.94 11.21
N TYR A 322 -1.54 -17.73 10.81
CA TYR A 322 -0.66 -16.69 10.32
C TYR A 322 -0.97 -15.34 10.97
N LYS A 323 0.08 -14.56 11.23
CA LYS A 323 -0.01 -13.12 11.42
C LYS A 323 0.25 -12.44 10.08
N PHE A 324 -0.69 -11.62 9.63
CA PHE A 324 -0.56 -10.80 8.43
C PHE A 324 -0.37 -9.34 8.84
N SER A 325 0.63 -8.68 8.27
CA SER A 325 0.83 -7.25 8.42
C SER A 325 0.60 -6.57 7.09
N PHE A 326 -0.08 -5.43 7.11
CA PHE A 326 -0.34 -4.60 5.94
C PHE A 326 0.10 -3.17 6.19
N ASN A 327 0.63 -2.54 5.15
CA ASN A 327 1.04 -1.13 5.15
C ASN A 327 0.37 -0.40 4.00
N ILE A 328 0.40 0.92 4.08
CA ILE A 328 -0.24 1.86 3.17
C ILE A 328 0.83 2.64 2.40
N SER A 329 0.42 3.28 1.31
CA SER A 329 1.25 4.24 0.57
C SER A 329 0.48 5.53 0.30
N GLU A 330 1.18 6.58 -0.09
CA GLU A 330 0.59 7.86 -0.50
C GLU A 330 1.22 8.27 -1.81
N ASP A 331 0.40 8.39 -2.87
CA ASP A 331 0.89 8.49 -4.26
C ASP A 331 1.97 7.44 -4.54
N SER A 332 1.75 6.25 -3.98
CA SER A 332 2.60 5.08 -4.11
C SER A 332 4.02 5.21 -3.50
N VAL A 333 4.23 6.23 -2.66
CA VAL A 333 5.36 6.30 -1.72
C VAL A 333 4.95 5.56 -0.43
N PRO A 334 5.69 4.52 0.00
CA PRO A 334 5.33 3.77 1.21
C PRO A 334 5.29 4.65 2.46
N VAL A 335 4.31 4.42 3.33
CA VAL A 335 4.25 5.06 4.64
C VAL A 335 4.74 4.09 5.71
N VAL A 336 5.76 4.52 6.45
CA VAL A 336 6.33 3.81 7.59
C VAL A 336 5.82 4.43 8.87
N ILE A 337 5.15 3.61 9.68
CA ILE A 337 4.68 4.03 11.00
C ILE A 337 5.87 4.04 11.96
N ASN A 338 6.14 5.21 12.51
CA ASN A 338 7.07 5.44 13.59
C ASN A 338 6.31 5.45 14.93
N GLY A 339 6.00 4.26 15.43
CA GLY A 339 5.42 4.05 16.75
C GLY A 339 6.19 3.02 17.55
N GLU A 340 6.16 3.12 18.88
CA GLU A 340 6.82 2.13 19.76
C GLU A 340 6.16 0.76 19.66
N LYS A 341 4.82 0.72 19.78
CA LYS A 341 4.01 -0.51 19.74
C LYS A 341 3.43 -0.83 18.37
N TYR A 342 3.28 0.18 17.52
CA TYR A 342 2.62 0.08 16.23
C TYR A 342 3.66 0.22 15.12
N LYS A 343 3.95 -0.90 14.46
CA LYS A 343 4.98 -1.00 13.41
C LYS A 343 4.40 -1.17 12.01
N ASN A 344 3.14 -1.59 11.92
CA ASN A 344 2.40 -1.78 10.68
C ASN A 344 1.02 -1.12 10.79
N TYR A 345 0.44 -0.78 9.64
CA TYR A 345 -0.83 -0.06 9.59
C TYR A 345 -2.00 -0.94 10.00
N ILE A 346 -2.04 -2.18 9.50
CA ILE A 346 -2.98 -3.22 9.94
C ILE A 346 -2.19 -4.47 10.30
N GLU A 347 -2.61 -5.14 11.38
CA GLU A 347 -2.14 -6.49 11.72
C GLU A 347 -3.33 -7.40 12.03
N LEU A 348 -3.34 -8.61 11.47
CA LEU A 348 -4.32 -9.65 11.79
C LEU A 348 -3.64 -10.92 12.26
N GLN A 349 -4.25 -11.61 13.23
CA GLN A 349 -3.93 -13.00 13.53
C GLN A 349 -5.09 -13.87 13.07
N VAL A 350 -4.79 -14.82 12.18
CA VAL A 350 -5.80 -15.61 11.49
C VAL A 350 -5.45 -17.08 11.54
N PHE A 351 -6.43 -17.89 11.91
CA PHE A 351 -6.34 -19.33 12.03
C PHE A 351 -7.35 -19.95 11.05
N SER A 352 -6.88 -20.24 9.83
CA SER A 352 -7.73 -20.65 8.71
C SER A 352 -8.82 -19.61 8.40
N ASP A 353 -10.09 -19.89 8.68
CA ASP A 353 -11.20 -19.00 8.43
C ASP A 353 -11.58 -18.11 9.62
N HIS A 354 -10.88 -18.27 10.75
CA HIS A 354 -11.16 -17.53 11.98
C HIS A 354 -10.17 -16.37 12.20
N ILE A 355 -10.70 -15.15 12.31
CA ILE A 355 -9.93 -13.94 12.68
C ILE A 355 -9.86 -13.86 14.21
N ARG A 356 -8.70 -14.19 14.78
CA ARG A 356 -8.47 -14.12 16.23
C ARG A 356 -8.36 -12.68 16.72
N SER A 357 -7.60 -11.87 15.99
CA SER A 357 -7.39 -10.47 16.36
C SER A 357 -7.15 -9.62 15.14
N TYR A 358 -7.52 -8.34 15.26
CA TYR A 358 -7.27 -7.29 14.28
C TYR A 358 -6.79 -6.04 15.02
N GLN A 359 -5.76 -5.39 14.48
CA GLN A 359 -5.25 -4.12 15.00
C GLN A 359 -5.04 -3.16 13.84
N GLN A 360 -5.40 -1.89 14.03
CA GLN A 360 -5.18 -0.83 13.06
C GLN A 360 -4.67 0.45 13.72
N ALA A 361 -3.66 1.07 13.12
CA ALA A 361 -3.28 2.45 13.39
C ALA A 361 -4.17 3.37 12.55
N TYR A 362 -5.33 3.74 13.09
CA TYR A 362 -6.31 4.54 12.35
C TYR A 362 -5.76 5.93 12.04
N ARG A 363 -6.10 6.42 10.84
CA ARG A 363 -5.77 7.76 10.37
C ARG A 363 -6.98 8.40 9.70
N GLN A 364 -7.08 9.72 9.82
CA GLN A 364 -7.83 10.57 8.91
C GLN A 364 -6.84 11.34 8.05
N ILE A 365 -7.15 11.44 6.76
CA ILE A 365 -6.39 12.22 5.80
C ILE A 365 -7.05 13.59 5.69
N GLU A 366 -6.27 14.66 5.73
CA GLU A 366 -6.79 15.99 5.40
C GLU A 366 -7.11 16.05 3.91
N ASN A 367 -8.40 16.19 3.59
CA ASN A 367 -8.86 16.38 2.22
C ASN A 367 -8.78 17.87 1.85
N ASP A 368 -7.57 18.36 1.55
CA ASP A 368 -7.38 19.69 0.94
C ASP A 368 -7.72 19.60 -0.57
N PRO A 369 -8.68 20.38 -1.08
CA PRO A 369 -8.98 20.42 -2.52
C PRO A 369 -7.79 20.91 -3.38
N GLU A 370 -6.81 21.59 -2.79
CA GLU A 370 -5.56 21.96 -3.45
C GLU A 370 -4.43 20.99 -3.04
N ILE A 371 -4.29 19.88 -3.77
CA ILE A 371 -3.16 18.97 -3.57
C ILE A 371 -1.84 19.73 -3.81
N LYS A 372 -1.06 19.91 -2.74
CA LYS A 372 0.24 20.60 -2.78
C LYS A 372 1.37 19.60 -2.99
N TYR A 373 2.29 19.94 -3.87
CA TYR A 373 3.54 19.21 -4.09
C TYR A 373 4.73 20.07 -3.69
N THR A 374 5.66 19.48 -2.95
CA THR A 374 6.92 20.11 -2.55
C THR A 374 8.08 19.44 -3.29
N ASN A 375 8.91 20.24 -3.94
CA ASN A 375 10.17 19.76 -4.48
C ASN A 375 11.16 19.57 -3.32
N THR A 376 11.38 18.32 -2.94
CA THR A 376 12.26 17.94 -1.84
C THR A 376 13.63 17.57 -2.38
N ARG A 377 14.69 18.16 -1.83
CA ARG A 377 16.07 17.79 -2.15
C ARG A 377 16.39 16.42 -1.55
N VAL A 378 16.95 15.53 -2.35
CA VAL A 378 17.48 14.23 -1.91
C VAL A 378 19.00 14.28 -1.99
N LEU A 379 19.65 14.08 -0.84
CA LEU A 379 21.09 14.02 -0.75
C LEU A 379 21.59 12.73 -1.44
N PRO A 380 22.71 12.78 -2.19
CA PRO A 380 23.30 11.59 -2.78
C PRO A 380 23.59 10.53 -1.72
N LEU A 381 23.37 9.26 -2.08
CA LEU A 381 23.46 8.14 -1.16
C LEU A 381 24.85 8.01 -0.51
N GLU A 382 25.92 8.20 -1.29
CA GLU A 382 27.29 8.18 -0.78
C GLU A 382 27.53 9.24 0.30
N SER A 383 26.87 10.39 0.19
CA SER A 383 26.97 11.46 1.19
C SER A 383 26.18 11.12 2.46
N ILE A 384 25.06 10.42 2.35
CA ILE A 384 24.31 9.91 3.51
C ILE A 384 25.14 8.86 4.23
N VAL A 385 25.72 7.90 3.50
CA VAL A 385 26.56 6.85 4.08
C VAL A 385 27.81 7.42 4.74
N ASP A 386 28.52 8.31 4.08
CA ASP A 386 29.76 8.92 4.59
C ASP A 386 29.52 9.67 5.92
N LYS A 387 28.47 10.51 5.97
CA LYS A 387 28.09 11.26 7.18
C LYS A 387 27.70 10.38 8.36
N ASN A 388 27.19 9.18 8.10
CA ASN A 388 26.66 8.28 9.12
C ASN A 388 27.41 6.96 9.18
N ARG A 389 28.70 6.95 8.80
CA ARG A 389 29.51 5.74 8.64
C ARG A 389 29.46 4.82 9.87
N ILE A 390 29.44 5.39 11.07
CA ILE A 390 29.39 4.66 12.35
C ILE A 390 28.11 3.80 12.52
N LEU A 391 27.03 4.10 11.80
CA LEU A 391 25.81 3.28 11.84
C LEU A 391 25.93 2.00 11.01
N PHE A 392 26.83 2.00 10.03
CA PHE A 392 27.02 0.89 9.10
C PHE A 392 28.18 -0.01 9.51
N VAL A 393 29.23 0.57 10.09
CA VAL A 393 30.47 -0.14 10.44
C VAL A 393 31.07 0.43 11.72
N ASP A 394 31.80 -0.41 12.45
CA ASP A 394 32.58 0.03 13.62
C ASP A 394 33.56 1.15 13.24
N GLU A 395 33.86 2.06 14.17
CA GLU A 395 34.78 3.18 13.94
C GLU A 395 36.16 2.74 13.44
N LEU A 396 36.62 1.57 13.91
CA LEU A 396 37.91 0.97 13.55
C LEU A 396 37.89 0.20 12.22
N SER A 397 36.73 0.07 11.58
CA SER A 397 36.60 -0.63 10.30
C SER A 397 37.38 0.10 9.21
N GLU A 398 38.07 -0.64 8.34
CA GLU A 398 38.75 -0.10 7.15
C GLU A 398 37.83 -0.02 5.92
N LEU A 399 36.56 -0.44 6.03
CA LEU A 399 35.62 -0.46 4.91
C LEU A 399 35.35 0.95 4.37
N THR A 400 35.56 1.14 3.07
CA THR A 400 35.29 2.40 2.39
C THR A 400 33.77 2.63 2.25
N VAL A 401 33.36 3.86 1.88
CA VAL A 401 31.96 4.14 1.53
C VAL A 401 31.48 3.20 0.42
N GLN A 402 32.32 2.91 -0.57
CA GLN A 402 31.97 2.01 -1.66
C GLN A 402 31.74 0.56 -1.19
N ASP A 403 32.52 0.09 -0.20
CA ASP A 403 32.31 -1.22 0.42
C ASP A 403 30.99 -1.28 1.20
N ILE A 404 30.61 -0.17 1.85
CA ILE A 404 29.33 -0.06 2.55
C ILE A 404 28.17 -0.06 1.55
N LEU A 405 28.25 0.74 0.49
CA LEU A 405 27.28 0.75 -0.61
C LEU A 405 27.12 -0.65 -1.22
N ALA A 406 28.22 -1.39 -1.39
CA ALA A 406 28.22 -2.76 -1.88
C ALA A 406 27.54 -3.77 -0.93
N LYS A 407 27.24 -3.38 0.32
CA LYS A 407 26.51 -4.20 1.30
C LYS A 407 25.05 -3.78 1.53
N ILE A 408 24.62 -2.61 1.03
CA ILE A 408 23.22 -2.17 1.11
C ILE A 408 22.30 -3.17 0.40
N GLN A 409 21.28 -3.67 1.10
CA GLN A 409 20.35 -4.66 0.57
C GLN A 409 19.27 -4.01 -0.29
N ASP A 410 18.76 -2.85 0.13
CA ASP A 410 17.66 -2.16 -0.54
C ASP A 410 17.59 -0.68 -0.11
N ILE A 411 16.96 0.15 -0.94
CA ILE A 411 16.77 1.58 -0.70
C ILE A 411 15.40 2.01 -1.19
N ASP A 412 14.66 2.68 -0.31
CA ASP A 412 13.39 3.28 -0.66
C ASP A 412 13.31 4.72 -0.17
N LEU A 413 12.41 5.46 -0.80
CA LEU A 413 11.97 6.76 -0.32
C LEU A 413 10.59 6.57 0.31
N VAL A 414 10.42 7.04 1.55
CA VAL A 414 9.24 6.71 2.37
C VAL A 414 8.72 7.93 3.11
N TYR A 415 7.41 7.95 3.38
CA TYR A 415 6.84 8.85 4.38
C TYR A 415 6.98 8.24 5.77
N LEU A 416 7.33 9.07 6.75
CA LEU A 416 7.32 8.73 8.17
C LEU A 416 6.07 9.31 8.81
N TYR A 417 5.29 8.41 9.43
CA TYR A 417 4.12 8.76 10.22
C TYR A 417 4.38 8.50 11.69
N ASP A 418 4.56 9.56 12.48
CA ASP A 418 4.70 9.44 13.93
C ASP A 418 3.35 9.09 14.56
N PHE A 419 3.25 7.90 15.13
CA PHE A 419 2.01 7.38 15.70
C PHE A 419 2.23 6.92 17.15
N PRO A 420 1.34 7.25 18.10
CA PRO A 420 0.09 8.01 17.91
C PRO A 420 0.29 9.52 17.89
N LYS A 421 -0.58 10.25 17.17
CA LYS A 421 -0.61 11.71 17.23
C LYS A 421 -2.00 12.27 16.94
N GLU A 422 -2.56 12.92 17.96
CA GLU A 422 -3.95 13.40 17.97
C GLU A 422 -4.18 14.54 16.96
N GLU A 423 -3.22 15.46 16.80
CA GLU A 423 -3.32 16.58 15.87
C GLU A 423 -2.84 16.24 14.45
N PHE A 424 -3.35 16.98 13.45
CA PHE A 424 -2.89 16.87 12.07
C PHE A 424 -1.39 17.12 11.96
N GLN A 425 -0.66 16.11 11.48
CA GLN A 425 0.78 16.17 11.20
C GLN A 425 1.03 16.01 9.72
N LYS A 426 1.88 16.90 9.17
CA LYS A 426 2.54 16.67 7.90
C LYS A 426 3.49 15.48 7.98
N LEU A 427 3.32 14.49 7.12
CA LEU A 427 4.27 13.38 7.01
C LEU A 427 5.63 13.88 6.54
N SER A 428 6.69 13.37 7.18
CA SER A 428 8.07 13.70 6.81
C SER A 428 8.59 12.67 5.84
N ILE A 429 9.32 13.09 4.81
CA ILE A 429 9.90 12.17 3.84
C ILE A 429 11.33 11.79 4.21
N ALA A 430 11.68 10.52 4.03
CA ALA A 430 12.95 9.95 4.46
C ALA A 430 13.51 8.97 3.43
N VAL A 431 14.84 8.80 3.44
CA VAL A 431 15.52 7.71 2.76
C VAL A 431 15.61 6.53 3.74
N LYS A 432 15.01 5.40 3.37
CA LYS A 432 15.17 4.12 4.07
C LYS A 432 16.31 3.34 3.40
N ILE A 433 17.28 2.89 4.20
CA ILE A 433 18.38 2.04 3.75
C ILE A 433 18.31 0.74 4.54
N ASN A 434 18.15 -0.38 3.83
CA ASN A 434 18.22 -1.71 4.43
C ASN A 434 19.69 -2.17 4.42
N TYR A 435 20.26 -2.38 5.59
CA TYR A 435 21.66 -2.79 5.74
C TYR A 435 21.79 -3.82 6.86
N ASP A 436 22.34 -4.99 6.54
CA ASP A 436 22.53 -6.08 7.51
C ASP A 436 21.24 -6.45 8.26
N ASN A 437 20.12 -6.53 7.53
CA ASN A 437 18.77 -6.78 8.05
C ASN A 437 18.24 -5.73 9.04
N ARG A 438 18.84 -4.54 9.07
CA ARG A 438 18.37 -3.37 9.83
C ARG A 438 17.75 -2.36 8.87
N GLU A 439 16.67 -1.72 9.28
CA GLU A 439 16.05 -0.64 8.51
C GLU A 439 16.51 0.71 9.08
N LEU A 440 17.36 1.44 8.36
CA LEU A 440 17.91 2.73 8.79
C LEU A 440 17.24 3.87 8.05
N PHE A 441 16.79 4.91 8.75
CA PHE A 441 16.04 6.02 8.18
C PHE A 441 16.82 7.34 8.30
N PHE A 442 16.87 8.09 7.20
CA PHE A 442 17.64 9.33 7.10
C PHE A 442 16.80 10.46 6.51
N SER A 443 17.03 11.68 6.99
CA SER A 443 16.47 12.90 6.40
C SER A 443 16.96 13.05 4.96
N THR A 444 16.03 13.22 4.03
CA THR A 444 16.33 13.39 2.59
C THR A 444 17.27 14.57 2.33
N GLU A 445 17.06 15.70 3.00
CA GLU A 445 17.83 16.93 2.72
C GLU A 445 19.18 16.97 3.44
N SER A 446 19.20 16.62 4.73
CA SER A 446 20.40 16.76 5.56
C SER A 446 21.27 15.51 5.57
N GLY A 447 20.69 14.35 5.28
CA GLY A 447 21.28 13.04 5.49
C GLY A 447 21.38 12.64 6.96
N LYS A 448 20.78 13.39 7.91
CA LYS A 448 20.84 13.06 9.33
C LYS A 448 20.02 11.80 9.63
N PHE A 449 20.58 10.89 10.43
CA PHE A 449 19.86 9.74 10.97
C PHE A 449 18.61 10.17 11.77
N ILE A 450 17.51 9.47 11.53
CA ILE A 450 16.21 9.69 12.17
C ILE A 450 15.91 8.56 13.16
N MET A 451 15.88 7.33 12.68
CA MET A 451 15.52 6.14 13.48
C MET A 451 16.05 4.85 12.84
N GLU A 452 15.99 3.77 13.62
CA GLU A 452 16.25 2.40 13.20
C GLU A 452 15.07 1.52 13.60
N ARG A 453 14.76 0.51 12.78
CA ARG A 453 13.74 -0.52 13.07
C ARG A 453 14.29 -1.93 12.97
#